data_AF-A0A937TCF1-F1
#
_entry.id   AF-A0A937TCF1-F1
#
_cell.length_a   1.000
_cell.length_b   1.000
_cell.length_c   1.000
_cell.angle_alpha   90.00
_cell.angle_beta   90.00
_cell.angle_gamma   90.00
#
_symmetry.space_group_name_H-M   'P 1'
#
loop_
_entity.id
_entity.type
_entity.pdbx_description
1 polymer ?
#
loop_
_entity_poly.entity_id
_entity_poly.type
_entity_poly.pdbx_seq_one_letter_code
_entity_poly.pdbx_strand_id
1 'polypeptide(L)'
;MSLRILLPAEFQDVYRRAALAWVRRGHEFNRDEWRVAFRAFDLLKEAAVVTLRDVSPFPAIYYRHVDEPYANGFIQTLLDADEIEPAGIQAWAKVARNISPKLRKAGLVPPHQPAARLLVAYCLYWWYAFAYGYIFEVEILRDLSQSGVQFTAHDLTKRQERMSPWDLEVLGFRGDIKRSLSFLQTSRGRRLPYAFYIVRLTRADRSRTLVVIMCRAMWAAIDGETVLATLDSLANALPDTARVSISDVKVIVADYETWKRMVRQRQSERQLEGE
;
A
#
# COMPACT_ATOMS: atom_id res chain seq x y z
N MET A 1 19.63 27.44 17.71
CA MET A 1 19.91 25.98 17.66
C MET A 1 20.35 25.63 16.26
N SER A 2 21.54 25.03 16.09
CA SER A 2 21.96 24.54 14.78
C SER A 2 21.29 23.18 14.54
N LEU A 3 20.30 23.17 13.65
CA LEU A 3 19.70 21.94 13.12
C LEU A 3 20.27 21.73 11.73
N ARG A 4 20.64 20.49 11.38
CA ARG A 4 21.13 20.12 10.05
C ARG A 4 20.37 18.89 9.55
N ILE A 5 19.94 18.91 8.29
CA ILE A 5 19.45 17.70 7.62
C ILE A 5 20.66 16.99 6.99
N LEU A 6 20.89 15.75 7.39
CA LEU A 6 21.81 14.83 6.73
C LEU A 6 21.04 14.04 5.70
N LEU A 7 21.46 14.13 4.44
CA LEU A 7 20.88 13.39 3.32
C LEU A 7 21.88 12.31 2.87
N PRO A 8 21.39 11.16 2.37
CA PRO A 8 22.25 10.16 1.73
C PRO A 8 23.00 10.75 0.54
N ALA A 9 24.19 10.22 0.24
CA ALA A 9 25.03 10.71 -0.85
C ALA A 9 24.33 10.60 -2.22
N GLU A 10 23.48 9.57 -2.37
CA GLU A 10 22.69 9.29 -3.56
C GLU A 10 21.49 10.22 -3.72
N PHE A 11 21.15 11.02 -2.70
CA PHE A 11 20.01 11.93 -2.73
C PHE A 11 20.30 13.21 -3.55
N GLN A 12 20.28 13.04 -4.87
CA GLN A 12 20.49 14.10 -5.85
C GLN A 12 19.30 15.08 -5.95
N ASP A 13 19.54 16.22 -6.59
CA ASP A 13 18.54 17.30 -6.74
C ASP A 13 17.28 16.90 -7.50
N VAL A 14 17.36 15.90 -8.39
CA VAL A 14 16.17 15.33 -9.05
C VAL A 14 15.19 14.72 -8.02
N TYR A 15 15.70 14.03 -7.00
CA TYR A 15 14.90 13.44 -5.94
C TYR A 15 14.35 14.51 -4.98
N ARG A 16 15.16 15.54 -4.68
CA ARG A 16 14.71 16.71 -3.91
C ARG A 16 13.51 17.38 -4.58
N ARG A 17 13.60 17.67 -5.90
CA ARG A 17 12.52 18.29 -6.67
C ARG A 17 11.27 17.40 -6.70
N ALA A 18 11.44 16.10 -6.95
CA ALA A 18 10.33 15.15 -6.98
C ALA A 18 9.59 15.08 -5.63
N ALA A 19 10.31 14.94 -4.51
CA ALA A 19 9.72 14.86 -3.18
C ALA A 19 8.94 16.14 -2.81
N LEU A 20 9.47 17.32 -3.14
CA LEU A 20 8.78 18.59 -2.86
C LEU A 20 7.61 18.86 -3.82
N ALA A 21 7.72 18.45 -5.09
CA ALA A 21 6.62 18.53 -6.04
C ALA A 21 5.46 17.60 -5.66
N TRP A 22 5.77 16.41 -5.12
CA TRP A 22 4.76 15.45 -4.67
C TRP A 22 3.84 16.04 -3.59
N VAL A 23 4.39 16.82 -2.64
CA VAL A 23 3.58 17.49 -1.60
C VAL A 23 2.53 18.42 -2.18
N ARG A 24 2.79 19.02 -3.35
CA ARG A 24 1.90 19.99 -4.00
C ARG A 24 0.88 19.34 -4.93
N ARG A 25 1.34 18.40 -5.75
CA ARG A 25 0.58 17.84 -6.87
C ARG A 25 0.76 16.33 -7.05
N GLY A 26 1.07 15.60 -5.99
CA GLY A 26 1.36 14.16 -6.08
C GLY A 26 0.24 13.32 -6.71
N HIS A 27 -1.01 13.78 -6.64
CA HIS A 27 -2.16 13.14 -7.29
C HIS A 27 -2.17 13.31 -8.83
N GLU A 28 -1.41 14.27 -9.37
CA GLU A 28 -1.27 14.55 -10.80
C GLU A 28 -0.03 13.88 -11.41
N PHE A 29 0.79 13.20 -10.60
CA PHE A 29 2.02 12.59 -11.09
C PHE A 29 1.73 11.50 -12.12
N ASN A 30 2.44 11.56 -13.24
CA ASN A 30 2.47 10.45 -14.20
C ASN A 30 3.35 9.30 -13.68
N ARG A 31 3.43 8.20 -14.45
CA ARG A 31 4.18 7.00 -14.07
C ARG A 31 5.66 7.26 -13.79
N ASP A 32 6.32 8.08 -14.62
CA ASP A 32 7.74 8.39 -14.45
C ASP A 32 8.00 9.30 -13.26
N GLU A 33 7.15 10.29 -13.04
CA GLU A 33 7.22 11.16 -11.86
C GLU A 33 7.04 10.34 -10.57
N TRP A 34 6.08 9.42 -10.55
CA TRP A 34 5.90 8.49 -9.44
C TRP A 34 7.13 7.60 -9.21
N ARG A 35 7.74 7.08 -10.27
CA ARG A 35 8.96 6.26 -10.17
C ARG A 35 10.10 7.04 -9.51
N VAL A 36 10.32 8.30 -9.90
CA VAL A 36 11.35 9.16 -9.28
C VAL A 36 10.99 9.49 -7.83
N ALA A 37 9.71 9.81 -7.56
CA ALA A 37 9.24 10.13 -6.22
C ALA A 37 9.38 8.95 -5.25
N PHE A 38 9.01 7.73 -5.67
CA PHE A 38 9.19 6.53 -4.86
C PHE A 38 10.65 6.33 -4.47
N ARG A 39 11.57 6.45 -5.44
CA ARG A 39 13.00 6.36 -5.15
C ARG A 39 13.46 7.46 -4.19
N ALA A 40 12.94 8.68 -4.33
CA ALA A 40 13.25 9.78 -3.42
C ALA A 40 12.82 9.46 -1.98
N PHE A 41 11.59 9.00 -1.78
CA PHE A 41 11.09 8.67 -0.43
C PHE A 41 11.75 7.44 0.18
N ASP A 42 12.18 6.47 -0.64
CA ASP A 42 12.99 5.36 -0.16
C ASP A 42 14.36 5.82 0.32
N LEU A 43 15.06 6.68 -0.43
CA LEU A 43 16.33 7.26 0.01
C LEU A 43 16.16 8.11 1.29
N LEU A 44 15.05 8.85 1.43
CA LEU A 44 14.80 9.64 2.64
C LEU A 44 14.62 8.80 3.91
N LYS A 45 14.45 7.47 3.84
CA LYS A 45 14.51 6.60 5.02
C LYS A 45 15.87 6.62 5.71
N GLU A 46 16.93 6.87 4.95
CA GLU A 46 18.31 6.94 5.43
C GLU A 46 18.72 8.38 5.82
N ALA A 47 17.82 9.36 5.64
CA ALA A 47 18.05 10.73 6.06
C ALA A 47 17.88 10.90 7.58
N ALA A 48 18.55 11.91 8.14
CA ALA A 48 18.48 12.21 9.57
C ALA A 48 18.45 13.71 9.86
N VAL A 49 17.86 14.06 11.00
CA VAL A 49 17.99 15.38 11.63
C VAL A 49 19.13 15.32 12.64
N VAL A 50 20.14 16.15 12.42
CA VAL A 50 21.27 16.34 13.34
C VAL A 50 21.01 17.60 14.14
N THR A 51 21.06 17.46 15.46
CA THR A 51 21.04 18.57 16.42
C THR A 51 22.33 18.54 17.24
N LEU A 52 22.51 19.53 18.12
CA LEU A 52 23.64 19.53 19.07
C LEU A 52 23.64 18.33 20.03
N ARG A 53 22.49 17.67 20.22
CA ARG A 53 22.31 16.62 21.25
C ARG A 53 22.14 15.22 20.67
N ASP A 54 21.68 15.11 19.43
CA ASP A 54 21.23 13.84 18.88
C ASP A 54 21.20 13.83 17.35
N VAL A 55 21.28 12.62 16.79
CA VAL A 55 21.05 12.30 15.38
C VAL A 55 19.80 11.43 15.32
N SER A 56 18.69 12.03 14.88
CA SER A 56 17.39 11.36 14.80
C SER A 56 17.07 11.01 13.34
N PRO A 57 17.01 9.72 12.96
CA PRO A 57 16.58 9.31 11.62
C PRO A 57 15.15 9.76 11.30
N PHE A 58 14.88 10.06 10.03
CA PHE A 58 13.53 10.41 9.57
C PHE A 58 12.48 9.36 9.94
N PRO A 59 12.71 8.03 9.80
CA PRO A 59 11.77 7.02 10.27
C PRO A 59 11.43 7.13 11.77
N ALA A 60 12.42 7.40 12.63
CA ALA A 60 12.20 7.54 14.07
C ALA A 60 11.38 8.80 14.39
N ILE A 61 11.61 9.89 13.66
CA ILE A 61 10.81 11.12 13.79
C ILE A 61 9.37 10.89 13.32
N TYR A 62 9.19 10.26 12.15
CA TYR A 62 7.85 9.89 11.65
C TYR A 62 7.12 9.03 12.68
N TYR A 63 7.79 8.02 13.21
CA TYR A 63 7.22 7.14 14.21
C TYR A 63 6.70 7.93 15.43
N ARG A 64 7.58 8.68 16.09
CA ARG A 64 7.28 9.43 17.32
C ARG A 64 6.24 10.53 17.12
N HIS A 65 6.27 11.22 15.99
CA HIS A 65 5.45 12.42 15.79
C HIS A 65 4.18 12.15 14.98
N VAL A 66 4.11 11.06 14.22
CA VAL A 66 3.01 10.77 13.28
C VAL A 66 2.40 9.39 13.51
N ASP A 67 3.16 8.30 13.40
CA ASP A 67 2.60 6.94 13.50
C ASP A 67 2.03 6.67 14.90
N GLU A 68 2.87 6.73 15.93
CA GLU A 68 2.49 6.43 17.32
C GLU A 68 1.28 7.26 17.79
N PRO A 69 1.19 8.57 17.51
CA PRO A 69 0.09 9.39 18.01
C PRO A 69 -1.22 9.27 17.20
N TYR A 70 -1.19 8.74 15.97
CA TYR A 70 -2.34 8.83 15.06
C TYR A 70 -2.78 7.49 14.45
N ALA A 71 -1.89 6.50 14.32
CA ALA A 71 -2.18 5.25 13.61
C ALA A 71 -3.35 4.48 14.23
N ASN A 72 -3.32 4.23 15.54
CA ASN A 72 -4.38 3.45 16.21
C ASN A 72 -5.75 4.13 16.10
N GLY A 73 -5.83 5.45 16.35
CA GLY A 73 -7.09 6.19 16.24
C GLY A 73 -7.62 6.24 14.79
N PHE A 74 -6.72 6.30 13.81
CA PHE A 74 -7.10 6.22 12.40
C PHE A 74 -7.68 4.85 12.05
N ILE A 75 -7.02 3.75 12.45
CA ILE A 75 -7.53 2.39 12.22
C ILE A 75 -8.89 2.21 12.87
N GLN A 76 -9.06 2.63 14.13
CA GLN A 76 -10.34 2.54 14.81
C GLN A 76 -11.44 3.30 14.05
N THR A 77 -11.13 4.48 13.52
CA THR A 77 -12.06 5.25 12.68
C THR A 77 -12.50 4.47 11.44
N LEU A 78 -11.60 3.70 10.80
CA LEU A 78 -11.96 2.88 9.63
C LEU A 78 -12.84 1.69 10.02
N LEU A 79 -12.52 1.02 11.13
CA LEU A 79 -13.26 -0.15 11.59
C LEU A 79 -14.69 0.20 12.01
N ASP A 80 -14.88 1.37 12.63
CA ASP A 80 -16.18 1.85 13.13
C ASP A 80 -17.04 2.55 12.06
N ALA A 81 -16.46 2.90 10.90
CA ALA A 81 -17.17 3.66 9.89
C ALA A 81 -18.10 2.79 9.05
N ASP A 82 -19.32 3.25 8.79
CA ASP A 82 -20.22 2.62 7.81
C ASP A 82 -19.66 2.75 6.39
N GLU A 83 -19.18 3.94 6.03
CA GLU A 83 -18.52 4.25 4.75
C GLU A 83 -17.01 4.47 4.95
N ILE A 84 -16.20 3.47 4.61
CA ILE A 84 -14.75 3.43 4.92
C ILE A 84 -13.98 4.53 4.18
N GLU A 85 -14.13 4.65 2.87
CA GLU A 85 -13.33 5.59 2.07
C GLU A 85 -13.57 7.06 2.46
N PRO A 86 -14.81 7.56 2.56
CA PRO A 86 -15.06 8.93 3.02
C PRO A 86 -14.51 9.19 4.42
N ALA A 87 -14.77 8.30 5.39
CA ALA A 87 -14.28 8.44 6.76
C ALA A 87 -12.74 8.44 6.82
N GLY A 88 -12.11 7.53 6.07
CA GLY A 88 -10.67 7.42 5.97
C GLY A 88 -10.01 8.64 5.33
N ILE A 89 -10.57 9.18 4.23
CA ILE A 89 -10.05 10.39 3.59
C ILE A 89 -10.13 11.58 4.56
N GLN A 90 -11.23 11.73 5.29
CA GLN A 90 -11.37 12.80 6.28
C GLN A 90 -10.36 12.65 7.43
N ALA A 91 -10.21 11.44 7.98
CA ALA A 91 -9.26 11.15 9.05
C ALA A 91 -7.80 11.36 8.59
N TRP A 92 -7.46 10.92 7.37
CA TRP A 92 -6.15 11.16 6.76
C TRP A 92 -5.86 12.67 6.67
N ALA A 93 -6.80 13.44 6.11
CA ALA A 93 -6.64 14.88 5.90
C ALA A 93 -6.47 15.63 7.23
N LYS A 94 -7.22 15.23 8.26
CA LYS A 94 -7.10 15.77 9.62
C LYS A 94 -5.69 15.61 10.17
N VAL A 95 -5.09 14.42 10.05
CA VAL A 95 -3.72 14.18 10.52
C VAL A 95 -2.70 14.91 9.64
N ALA A 96 -2.83 14.84 8.31
CA ALA A 96 -1.93 15.50 7.36
C ALA A 96 -1.78 17.00 7.63
N ARG A 97 -2.90 17.71 7.91
CA ARG A 97 -2.90 19.14 8.28
C ARG A 97 -2.13 19.44 9.57
N ASN A 98 -2.03 18.47 10.49
CA ASN A 98 -1.36 18.62 11.78
C ASN A 98 0.13 18.27 11.75
N ILE A 99 0.63 17.54 10.74
CA ILE A 99 2.04 17.10 10.67
C ILE A 99 3.00 18.30 10.69
N SER A 100 2.84 19.26 9.77
CA SER A 100 3.76 20.41 9.69
C SER A 100 3.74 21.28 10.96
N PRO A 101 2.57 21.72 11.48
CA PRO A 101 2.51 22.46 12.76
C PRO A 101 3.17 21.72 13.91
N LYS A 102 2.95 20.40 14.04
CA LYS A 102 3.54 19.58 15.10
C LYS A 102 5.06 19.50 15.01
N LEU A 103 5.61 19.26 13.82
CA LEU A 103 7.06 19.24 13.62
C LEU A 103 7.71 20.60 13.86
N ARG A 104 7.03 21.70 13.51
CA ARG A 104 7.49 23.07 13.84
C ARG A 104 7.51 23.31 15.35
N LYS A 105 6.44 22.93 16.05
CA LYS A 105 6.36 23.05 17.53
C LYS A 105 7.46 22.24 18.23
N ALA A 106 7.87 21.11 17.64
CA ALA A 106 8.98 20.30 18.11
C ALA A 106 10.37 20.85 17.73
N GLY A 107 10.46 21.99 17.04
CA GLY A 107 11.72 22.59 16.60
C GLY A 107 12.41 21.87 15.44
N LEU A 108 11.75 20.90 14.80
CA LEU A 108 12.32 20.05 13.75
C LEU A 108 12.25 20.68 12.35
N VAL A 109 11.46 21.75 12.18
CA VAL A 109 11.27 22.44 10.91
C VAL A 109 11.41 23.96 11.11
N PRO A 110 12.63 24.46 11.37
CA PRO A 110 12.84 25.90 11.56
C PRO A 110 12.66 26.65 10.23
N PRO A 111 12.13 27.91 10.24
CA PRO A 111 11.87 28.67 9.01
C PRO A 111 13.11 28.92 8.13
N HIS A 112 14.29 29.05 8.73
CA HIS A 112 15.55 29.36 8.05
C HIS A 112 16.25 28.13 7.44
N GLN A 113 15.65 26.94 7.51
CA GLN A 113 16.24 25.72 6.96
C GLN A 113 15.36 25.08 5.89
N PRO A 114 15.53 25.46 4.61
CA PRO A 114 14.74 24.92 3.51
C PRO A 114 14.79 23.39 3.40
N ALA A 115 15.92 22.77 3.76
CA ALA A 115 16.08 21.32 3.74
C ALA A 115 15.11 20.59 4.70
N ALA A 116 14.68 21.23 5.79
CA ALA A 116 13.73 20.63 6.74
C ALA A 116 12.34 20.39 6.12
N ARG A 117 12.04 21.00 4.96
CA ARG A 117 10.83 20.67 4.19
C ARG A 117 10.82 19.23 3.67
N LEU A 118 11.99 18.60 3.50
CA LEU A 118 12.08 17.19 3.11
C LEU A 118 11.59 16.26 4.24
N LEU A 119 11.80 16.62 5.50
CA LEU A 119 11.23 15.88 6.63
C LEU A 119 9.70 15.96 6.62
N VAL A 120 9.13 17.15 6.36
CA VAL A 120 7.68 17.32 6.22
C VAL A 120 7.15 16.48 5.06
N ALA A 121 7.82 16.52 3.90
CA ALA A 121 7.44 15.72 2.74
C ALA A 121 7.48 14.22 3.04
N TYR A 122 8.54 13.75 3.71
CA TYR A 122 8.68 12.36 4.15
C TYR A 122 7.51 11.94 5.05
N CYS A 123 7.21 12.73 6.10
CA CYS A 123 6.13 12.41 7.02
C CYS A 123 4.75 12.40 6.35
N LEU A 124 4.49 13.36 5.44
CA LEU A 124 3.24 13.39 4.68
C LEU A 124 3.11 12.19 3.73
N TYR A 125 4.19 11.81 3.06
CA TYR A 125 4.21 10.66 2.17
C TYR A 125 3.95 9.34 2.89
N TRP A 126 4.67 9.09 3.98
CA TRP A 126 4.47 7.85 4.74
C TRP A 126 3.10 7.80 5.43
N TRP A 127 2.58 8.95 5.88
CA TRP A 127 1.19 9.02 6.34
C TRP A 127 0.17 8.75 5.24
N TYR A 128 0.38 9.30 4.04
CA TYR A 128 -0.45 9.01 2.88
C TYR A 128 -0.41 7.51 2.51
N ALA A 129 0.79 6.91 2.47
CA ALA A 129 0.97 5.51 2.16
C ALA A 129 0.28 4.59 3.19
N PHE A 130 0.47 4.89 4.48
CA PHE A 130 -0.20 4.22 5.59
C PHE A 130 -1.72 4.33 5.46
N ALA A 131 -2.25 5.56 5.42
CA ALA A 131 -3.67 5.80 5.51
C ALA A 131 -4.44 5.17 4.34
N TYR A 132 -3.99 5.41 3.12
CA TYR A 132 -4.66 4.84 1.96
C TYR A 132 -4.48 3.32 1.85
N GLY A 133 -3.35 2.78 2.33
CA GLY A 133 -3.15 1.34 2.41
C GLY A 133 -4.24 0.69 3.25
N TYR A 134 -4.41 1.18 4.49
CA TYR A 134 -5.41 0.64 5.42
C TYR A 134 -6.85 0.96 5.06
N ILE A 135 -7.14 2.09 4.40
CA ILE A 135 -8.47 2.32 3.81
C ILE A 135 -8.81 1.17 2.87
N PHE A 136 -7.91 0.88 1.93
CA PHE A 136 -8.16 -0.16 0.95
C PHE A 136 -8.19 -1.57 1.56
N GLU A 137 -7.33 -1.85 2.52
CA GLU A 137 -7.33 -3.12 3.23
C GLU A 137 -8.64 -3.37 3.97
N VAL A 138 -9.12 -2.40 4.77
CA VAL A 138 -10.38 -2.53 5.51
C VAL A 138 -11.58 -2.69 4.54
N GLU A 139 -11.56 -2.00 3.39
CA GLU A 139 -12.57 -2.18 2.34
C GLU A 139 -12.63 -3.63 1.85
N ILE A 140 -11.48 -4.21 1.54
CA ILE A 140 -11.40 -5.60 1.06
C ILE A 140 -11.82 -6.58 2.16
N LEU A 141 -11.31 -6.44 3.39
CA LEU A 141 -11.65 -7.35 4.48
C LEU A 141 -13.16 -7.34 4.79
N ARG A 142 -13.78 -6.15 4.77
CA ARG A 142 -15.23 -6.01 4.96
C ARG A 142 -16.01 -6.67 3.83
N ASP A 143 -15.64 -6.39 2.59
CA ASP A 143 -16.30 -6.98 1.42
C ASP A 143 -16.19 -8.51 1.38
N LEU A 144 -15.02 -9.07 1.70
CA LEU A 144 -14.85 -10.53 1.79
C LEU A 144 -15.77 -11.14 2.84
N SER A 145 -15.85 -10.52 4.02
CA SER A 145 -16.71 -10.96 5.11
C SER A 145 -18.18 -10.91 4.71
N GLN A 146 -18.63 -9.81 4.09
CA GLN A 146 -20.01 -9.64 3.62
C GLN A 146 -20.36 -10.59 2.48
N SER A 147 -19.37 -10.94 1.65
CA SER A 147 -19.53 -11.92 0.57
C SER A 147 -19.59 -13.36 1.08
N GLY A 148 -19.28 -13.62 2.36
CA GLY A 148 -19.24 -14.97 2.93
C GLY A 148 -17.99 -15.77 2.54
N VAL A 149 -16.91 -15.09 2.12
CA VAL A 149 -15.61 -15.75 1.93
C VAL A 149 -15.01 -16.00 3.31
N GLN A 150 -14.58 -17.23 3.58
CA GLN A 150 -13.86 -17.55 4.81
C GLN A 150 -12.37 -17.19 4.66
N PHE A 151 -11.83 -16.40 5.58
CA PHE A 151 -10.43 -16.01 5.59
C PHE A 151 -9.93 -15.74 7.01
N THR A 152 -8.61 -15.75 7.19
CA THR A 152 -7.95 -15.22 8.41
C THR A 152 -7.20 -13.97 8.03
N ALA A 153 -7.36 -12.87 8.77
CA ALA A 153 -6.59 -11.65 8.59
C ALA A 153 -5.88 -11.29 9.89
N HIS A 154 -4.81 -10.52 9.78
CA HIS A 154 -4.13 -9.99 10.96
C HIS A 154 -5.01 -8.94 11.66
N ASP A 155 -4.84 -8.77 12.98
CA ASP A 155 -5.60 -7.80 13.76
C ASP A 155 -5.01 -6.40 13.60
N LEU A 156 -5.70 -5.57 12.82
CA LEU A 156 -5.31 -4.19 12.53
C LEU A 156 -5.20 -3.30 13.78
N THR A 157 -5.90 -3.63 14.87
CA THR A 157 -5.82 -2.84 16.11
C THR A 157 -4.48 -3.07 16.83
N LYS A 158 -3.85 -4.23 16.60
CA LYS A 158 -2.56 -4.58 17.18
C LYS A 158 -1.44 -4.20 16.24
N ARG A 159 -0.55 -3.34 16.75
CA ARG A 159 0.55 -2.82 15.95
C ARG A 159 1.52 -3.89 15.44
N GLN A 160 1.84 -4.90 16.24
CA GLN A 160 2.75 -5.97 15.81
C GLN A 160 2.17 -6.75 14.63
N GLU A 161 0.85 -6.91 14.60
CA GLU A 161 0.12 -7.61 13.55
C GLU A 161 0.02 -6.77 12.27
N ARG A 162 -0.13 -5.44 12.38
CA ARG A 162 -0.01 -4.49 11.24
C ARG A 162 1.34 -4.50 10.52
N MET A 163 2.37 -5.04 11.17
CA MET A 163 3.70 -5.23 10.57
C MET A 163 3.86 -6.63 9.96
N SER A 164 2.79 -7.43 9.92
CA SER A 164 2.78 -8.72 9.26
C SER A 164 3.25 -8.57 7.81
N PRO A 165 4.04 -9.52 7.29
CA PRO A 165 4.41 -9.50 5.88
C PRO A 165 3.19 -9.66 4.96
N TRP A 166 2.11 -10.28 5.43
CA TRP A 166 0.91 -10.59 4.66
C TRP A 166 -0.36 -10.08 5.37
N ASP A 167 -1.41 -9.82 4.58
CA ASP A 167 -2.62 -9.17 5.08
C ASP A 167 -3.70 -10.19 5.46
N LEU A 168 -3.84 -11.24 4.64
CA LEU A 168 -4.84 -12.28 4.84
C LEU A 168 -4.40 -13.66 4.34
N GLU A 169 -5.11 -14.69 4.79
CA GLU A 169 -4.98 -16.08 4.36
C GLU A 169 -6.34 -16.61 3.89
N VAL A 170 -6.37 -17.23 2.70
CA VAL A 170 -7.56 -17.80 2.07
C VAL A 170 -7.21 -19.19 1.56
N LEU A 171 -8.02 -20.20 1.89
CA LEU A 171 -7.79 -21.61 1.52
C LEU A 171 -6.41 -22.17 1.97
N GLY A 172 -5.82 -21.60 3.03
CA GLY A 172 -4.47 -21.94 3.51
C GLY A 172 -3.33 -21.22 2.78
N PHE A 173 -3.65 -20.31 1.86
CA PHE A 173 -2.67 -19.53 1.10
C PHE A 173 -2.61 -18.10 1.63
N ARG A 174 -1.39 -17.62 1.92
CA ARG A 174 -1.16 -16.23 2.31
C ARG A 174 -1.24 -15.31 1.10
N GLY A 175 -1.90 -14.18 1.29
CA GLY A 175 -2.08 -13.12 0.31
C GLY A 175 -1.87 -11.74 0.90
N ASP A 176 -1.88 -10.76 0.01
CA ASP A 176 -1.46 -9.39 0.31
C ASP A 176 -2.30 -8.39 -0.49
N ILE A 177 -2.73 -7.30 0.14
CA ILE A 177 -3.62 -6.31 -0.45
C ILE A 177 -2.76 -5.11 -0.88
N LYS A 178 -2.81 -4.77 -2.17
CA LYS A 178 -1.99 -3.69 -2.74
C LYS A 178 -2.81 -2.74 -3.57
N ARG A 179 -2.68 -1.44 -3.31
CA ARG A 179 -3.46 -0.39 -4.00
C ARG A 179 -3.24 -0.32 -5.51
N SER A 180 -2.15 -0.87 -6.03
CA SER A 180 -1.84 -0.86 -7.46
C SER A 180 -0.78 -1.91 -7.79
N LEU A 181 -0.49 -2.09 -9.09
CA LEU A 181 0.56 -2.98 -9.59
C LEU A 181 1.99 -2.47 -9.39
N SER A 182 2.21 -1.32 -8.73
CA SER A 182 3.56 -0.77 -8.59
C SER A 182 4.52 -1.68 -7.83
N PHE A 183 4.02 -2.53 -6.92
CA PHE A 183 4.84 -3.51 -6.19
C PHE A 183 5.49 -4.55 -7.13
N LEU A 184 4.91 -4.81 -8.31
CA LEU A 184 5.51 -5.69 -9.31
C LEU A 184 6.77 -5.07 -9.93
N GLN A 185 6.88 -3.74 -9.93
CA GLN A 185 8.06 -3.02 -10.42
C GLN A 185 9.19 -2.97 -9.39
N THR A 186 8.86 -3.01 -8.10
CA THR A 186 9.85 -2.98 -7.01
C THR A 186 10.33 -4.36 -6.58
N SER A 187 9.58 -5.41 -6.93
CA SER A 187 9.97 -6.82 -6.75
C SER A 187 11.13 -7.17 -7.67
N ARG A 188 12.35 -6.76 -7.31
CA ARG A 188 13.62 -7.01 -8.05
C ARG A 188 14.05 -8.49 -8.07
N GLY A 189 13.16 -9.44 -7.85
CA GLY A 189 13.44 -10.86 -7.72
C GLY A 189 12.34 -11.72 -8.32
N ARG A 190 12.72 -12.78 -9.02
CA ARG A 190 11.94 -13.64 -9.92
C ARG A 190 10.72 -14.38 -9.31
N ARG A 191 10.29 -14.07 -8.09
CA ARG A 191 9.15 -14.73 -7.42
C ARG A 191 8.34 -13.73 -6.59
N LEU A 192 7.02 -13.85 -6.70
CA LEU A 192 6.10 -13.16 -5.80
C LEU A 192 6.19 -13.81 -4.40
N PRO A 193 6.35 -13.02 -3.32
CA PRO A 193 6.46 -13.58 -1.96
C PRO A 193 5.17 -14.24 -1.44
N TYR A 194 4.01 -13.89 -2.00
CA TYR A 194 2.71 -14.41 -1.57
C TYR A 194 2.01 -15.17 -2.69
N ALA A 195 1.07 -16.02 -2.30
CA ALA A 195 0.34 -16.86 -3.23
C ALA A 195 -0.68 -16.06 -4.05
N PHE A 196 -1.18 -14.95 -3.50
CA PHE A 196 -2.03 -14.03 -4.23
C PHE A 196 -1.94 -12.58 -3.77
N TYR A 197 -2.43 -11.68 -4.61
CA TYR A 197 -2.55 -10.24 -4.36
C TYR A 197 -3.91 -9.73 -4.80
N ILE A 198 -4.60 -8.98 -3.93
CA ILE A 198 -5.82 -8.26 -4.30
C ILE A 198 -5.44 -6.82 -4.62
N VAL A 199 -5.74 -6.38 -5.84
CA VAL A 199 -5.23 -5.09 -6.36
C VAL A 199 -6.23 -4.32 -7.19
N ARG A 200 -6.13 -2.98 -7.16
CA ARG A 200 -6.83 -2.10 -8.11
C ARG A 200 -6.02 -1.97 -9.40
N LEU A 201 -6.60 -2.43 -10.49
CA LEU A 201 -6.12 -2.19 -11.85
C LEU A 201 -6.75 -0.90 -12.38
N THR A 202 -5.92 0.02 -12.89
CA THR A 202 -6.42 1.21 -13.62
C THR A 202 -6.48 0.88 -15.11
N ARG A 203 -7.66 0.99 -15.71
CA ARG A 203 -7.89 0.76 -17.15
C ARG A 203 -7.56 2.01 -17.96
N ALA A 204 -7.47 1.86 -19.28
CA ALA A 204 -7.14 2.97 -20.20
C ALA A 204 -8.14 4.13 -20.13
N ASP A 205 -9.41 3.83 -19.89
CA ASP A 205 -10.50 4.79 -19.65
C ASP A 205 -10.49 5.39 -18.24
N ARG A 206 -9.45 5.11 -17.44
CA ARG A 206 -9.29 5.50 -16.02
C ARG A 206 -10.30 4.87 -15.06
N SER A 207 -11.14 3.94 -15.51
CA SER A 207 -11.93 3.13 -14.60
C SER A 207 -11.01 2.22 -13.77
N ARG A 208 -11.46 1.86 -12.57
CA ARG A 208 -10.72 0.99 -11.66
C ARG A 208 -11.46 -0.33 -11.51
N THR A 209 -10.76 -1.44 -11.72
CA THR A 209 -11.30 -2.78 -11.52
C THR A 209 -10.47 -3.49 -10.46
N LEU A 210 -11.13 -4.21 -9.56
CA LEU A 210 -10.45 -5.08 -8.61
C LEU A 210 -10.12 -6.41 -9.28
N VAL A 211 -8.88 -6.85 -9.12
CA VAL A 211 -8.42 -8.14 -9.63
C VAL A 211 -7.63 -8.87 -8.58
N VAL A 212 -7.58 -10.19 -8.71
CA VAL A 212 -6.73 -11.05 -7.88
C VAL A 212 -5.65 -11.66 -8.75
N ILE A 213 -4.39 -11.35 -8.43
CA ILE A 213 -3.21 -11.93 -9.07
C ILE A 213 -2.77 -13.12 -8.24
N MET A 214 -2.71 -14.30 -8.82
CA MET A 214 -2.42 -15.57 -8.15
C MET A 214 -1.19 -16.23 -8.76
N CYS A 215 -0.45 -16.94 -7.92
CA CYS A 215 0.51 -17.91 -8.37
C CYS A 215 -0.21 -19.17 -8.88
N ARG A 216 0.51 -20.00 -9.65
CA ARG A 216 -0.04 -21.26 -10.20
C ARG A 216 -0.54 -22.22 -9.13
N ALA A 217 0.14 -22.29 -7.98
CA ALA A 217 -0.22 -23.21 -6.91
C ALA A 217 -1.58 -22.87 -6.29
N MET A 218 -1.86 -21.57 -6.07
CA MET A 218 -3.17 -21.16 -5.57
C MET A 218 -4.27 -21.40 -6.61
N TRP A 219 -4.01 -21.10 -7.88
CA TRP A 219 -5.00 -21.37 -8.92
C TRP A 219 -5.36 -22.85 -9.03
N ALA A 220 -4.35 -23.74 -8.92
CA ALA A 220 -4.59 -25.18 -8.93
C ALA A 220 -5.48 -25.66 -7.76
N ALA A 221 -5.55 -24.92 -6.65
CA ALA A 221 -6.43 -25.24 -5.54
C ALA A 221 -7.89 -24.76 -5.75
N ILE A 222 -8.09 -23.75 -6.60
CA ILE A 222 -9.40 -23.22 -6.98
C ILE A 222 -9.98 -24.00 -8.16
N ASP A 223 -9.10 -24.39 -9.09
CA ASP A 223 -9.36 -25.15 -10.33
C ASP A 223 -10.35 -24.47 -11.30
N GLY A 224 -9.81 -23.90 -12.37
CA GLY A 224 -10.61 -23.23 -13.39
C GLY A 224 -9.87 -23.03 -14.70
N GLU A 225 -10.63 -22.68 -15.73
CA GLU A 225 -10.09 -22.37 -17.05
C GLU A 225 -9.42 -21.00 -17.10
N THR A 226 -8.40 -20.88 -17.96
CA THR A 226 -7.70 -19.60 -18.16
C THR A 226 -7.52 -19.29 -19.64
N VAL A 227 -7.76 -18.05 -20.03
CA VAL A 227 -7.39 -17.52 -21.35
C VAL A 227 -5.98 -16.94 -21.32
N LEU A 228 -5.26 -16.94 -22.44
CA LEU A 228 -3.95 -16.27 -22.52
C LEU A 228 -4.14 -14.77 -22.73
N ALA A 229 -3.47 -13.94 -21.93
CA ALA A 229 -3.49 -12.49 -22.10
C ALA A 229 -2.14 -11.84 -21.76
N THR A 230 -1.97 -10.59 -22.20
CA THR A 230 -0.89 -9.70 -21.77
C THR A 230 -1.40 -8.73 -20.71
N LEU A 231 -0.50 -8.00 -20.04
CA LEU A 231 -0.92 -6.97 -19.09
C LEU A 231 -1.74 -5.86 -19.79
N ASP A 232 -1.37 -5.50 -21.02
CA ASP A 232 -2.05 -4.47 -21.81
C ASP A 232 -3.43 -4.94 -22.29
N SER A 233 -3.59 -6.24 -22.57
CA SER A 233 -4.86 -6.84 -23.00
C SER A 233 -5.72 -7.37 -21.83
N LEU A 234 -5.21 -7.32 -20.59
CA LEU A 234 -5.87 -7.89 -19.42
C LEU A 234 -7.27 -7.30 -19.20
N ALA A 235 -7.43 -5.99 -19.40
CA ALA A 235 -8.71 -5.31 -19.24
C ALA A 235 -9.81 -5.87 -20.17
N ASN A 236 -9.43 -6.41 -21.34
CA ASN A 236 -10.36 -7.01 -22.30
C ASN A 236 -10.63 -8.49 -22.02
N ALA A 237 -9.74 -9.15 -21.29
CA ALA A 237 -9.92 -10.55 -20.89
C ALA A 237 -10.86 -10.68 -19.68
N LEU A 238 -10.98 -9.65 -18.83
CA LEU A 238 -11.91 -9.67 -17.71
C LEU A 238 -13.37 -9.61 -18.19
N PRO A 239 -14.30 -10.37 -17.57
CA PRO A 239 -14.17 -11.05 -16.28
C PRO A 239 -13.56 -12.47 -16.34
N ASP A 240 -13.20 -12.98 -17.52
CA ASP A 240 -12.56 -14.30 -17.61
C ASP A 240 -11.21 -14.31 -16.89
N THR A 241 -10.83 -15.50 -16.40
CA THR A 241 -9.52 -15.64 -15.75
C THR A 241 -8.42 -15.68 -16.80
N ALA A 242 -7.44 -14.80 -16.66
CA ALA A 242 -6.35 -14.65 -17.61
C ALA A 242 -5.03 -15.20 -17.07
N ARG A 243 -4.27 -15.90 -17.89
CA ARG A 243 -2.87 -16.26 -17.64
C ARG A 243 -1.98 -15.20 -18.29
N VAL A 244 -1.25 -14.47 -17.47
CA VAL A 244 -0.43 -13.33 -17.88
C VAL A 244 1.04 -13.56 -17.51
N SER A 245 1.95 -13.15 -18.37
CA SER A 245 3.37 -13.03 -18.03
C SER A 245 3.66 -11.59 -17.64
N ILE A 246 4.03 -11.36 -16.38
CA ILE A 246 4.46 -10.05 -15.89
C ILE A 246 5.97 -10.14 -15.66
N SER A 247 6.75 -9.52 -16.54
CA SER A 247 8.20 -9.78 -16.65
C SER A 247 8.45 -11.29 -16.83
N ASP A 248 9.34 -11.90 -16.04
CA ASP A 248 9.64 -13.34 -16.10
C ASP A 248 8.67 -14.21 -15.27
N VAL A 249 7.65 -13.62 -14.63
CA VAL A 249 6.73 -14.35 -13.73
C VAL A 249 5.40 -14.63 -14.42
N LYS A 250 5.04 -15.91 -14.51
CA LYS A 250 3.73 -16.35 -14.99
C LYS A 250 2.73 -16.33 -13.83
N VAL A 251 1.71 -15.51 -13.96
CA VAL A 251 0.64 -15.34 -12.97
C VAL A 251 -0.72 -15.61 -13.61
N ILE A 252 -1.71 -15.77 -12.76
CA ILE A 252 -3.10 -15.95 -13.14
C ILE A 252 -3.87 -14.79 -12.53
N VAL A 253 -4.67 -14.09 -13.33
CA VAL A 253 -5.39 -12.89 -12.93
C VAL A 253 -6.86 -13.14 -13.13
N ALA A 254 -7.62 -13.06 -12.05
CA ALA A 254 -9.08 -13.16 -12.07
C ALA A 254 -9.70 -11.81 -11.72
N ASP A 255 -10.87 -11.52 -12.28
CA ASP A 255 -11.76 -10.50 -11.74
C ASP A 255 -12.09 -10.83 -10.27
N TYR A 256 -12.17 -9.80 -9.43
CA TYR A 256 -12.33 -9.98 -7.99
C TYR A 256 -13.65 -10.65 -7.60
N GLU A 257 -14.77 -10.31 -8.25
CA GLU A 257 -16.06 -10.96 -7.99
C GLU A 257 -16.06 -12.41 -8.48
N THR A 258 -15.45 -12.65 -9.64
CA THR A 258 -15.25 -14.00 -10.17
C THR A 258 -14.44 -14.86 -9.21
N TRP A 259 -13.33 -14.33 -8.70
CA TRP A 259 -12.49 -15.01 -7.71
C TRP A 259 -13.25 -15.31 -6.41
N LYS A 260 -14.01 -14.35 -5.85
CA LYS A 260 -14.82 -14.56 -4.65
C LYS A 260 -15.83 -15.70 -4.84
N ARG A 261 -16.50 -15.76 -5.99
CA ARG A 261 -17.43 -16.85 -6.32
C ARG A 261 -16.73 -18.21 -6.32
N MET A 262 -15.60 -18.34 -7.02
CA MET A 262 -14.87 -19.59 -7.12
C MET A 262 -14.31 -20.05 -5.76
N VAL A 263 -13.77 -19.12 -4.96
CA VAL A 263 -13.29 -19.43 -3.61
C VAL A 263 -14.42 -19.95 -2.72
N ARG A 264 -15.59 -19.31 -2.74
CA ARG A 264 -16.75 -19.77 -1.94
C ARG A 264 -17.19 -21.16 -2.33
N GLN A 265 -17.31 -21.42 -3.63
CA GLN A 265 -17.64 -22.76 -4.14
C GLN A 265 -16.65 -23.80 -3.59
N ARG A 266 -15.34 -23.53 -3.67
CA ARG A 266 -14.31 -24.44 -3.17
C ARG A 266 -14.36 -24.63 -1.65
N GLN A 267 -14.71 -23.58 -0.90
CA GLN A 267 -14.89 -23.65 0.56
C GLN A 267 -16.08 -24.54 0.94
N SER A 268 -17.20 -24.42 0.21
CA SER A 268 -18.36 -25.30 0.40
C SER A 268 -18.03 -26.76 0.09
N GLU A 269 -17.32 -27.04 -1.01
CA GLU A 269 -16.91 -28.40 -1.37
C GLU A 269 -16.03 -29.05 -0.30
N ARG A 270 -15.04 -28.32 0.22
CA ARG A 270 -14.13 -28.84 1.28
C ARG A 270 -14.85 -29.11 2.61
N GLN A 271 -15.90 -28.38 2.92
CA GLN A 271 -16.71 -28.65 4.10
C GLN A 271 -17.47 -29.97 3.95
N LEU A 272 -18.04 -30.22 2.77
CA LEU A 272 -18.72 -31.48 2.46
C LEU A 272 -17.78 -32.69 2.40
N GLU A 273 -16.53 -32.51 1.98
CA GLU A 273 -15.51 -33.58 1.96
C GLU A 273 -14.95 -33.92 3.36
N GLY A 274 -15.14 -33.02 4.34
CA GLY A 274 -14.65 -33.17 5.71
C GLY A 274 -15.69 -33.69 6.71
N GLU A 275 -16.94 -33.88 6.27
CA GLU A 275 -18.05 -34.53 6.99
C GLU A 275 -18.15 -36.03 6.62
#